data_AF-S7TU26-F1
#
_entry.id   AF-S7TU26-F1
#
_cell.length_a   1.000
_cell.length_b   1.000
_cell.length_c   1.000
_cell.angle_alpha   90.00
_cell.angle_beta   90.00
_cell.angle_gamma   90.00
#
_symmetry.space_group_name_H-M   'P 1'
#
loop_
_entity.id
_entity.type
_entity.pdbx_description
1 polymer ?
#
loop_
_entity_poly.entity_id
_entity_poly.type
_entity_poly.pdbx_seq_one_letter_code
_entity_poly.pdbx_strand_id
1 'polypeptide(L)'
;MARNRKWGGMFSVQDAASELLAAFDLDFGDTGMTVRLSEDAPDLAADLAEKVFGGRGPDELVRLFEALSVISEADDPRTAEVDEKVCPEPAYRVLLAELEGLIGG
;
A
#
# COMPACT_ATOMS: atom_id res chain seq x y z
N MET A 1 -4.50 -16.36 -16.42
CA MET A 1 -3.73 -17.03 -15.34
C MET A 1 -2.60 -16.09 -14.93
N ALA A 2 -2.87 -15.15 -14.02
CA ALA A 2 -1.83 -14.28 -13.46
C ALA A 2 -0.97 -15.13 -12.50
N ARG A 3 0.35 -15.11 -12.70
CA ARG A 3 1.29 -15.93 -11.95
C ARG A 3 1.48 -15.28 -10.58
N ASN A 4 1.17 -16.00 -9.51
CA ASN A 4 1.61 -15.70 -8.15
C ASN A 4 3.12 -15.43 -8.18
N ARG A 5 3.52 -14.16 -8.14
CA ARG A 5 4.87 -13.82 -7.66
C ARG A 5 4.83 -14.07 -6.17
N LYS A 6 5.40 -15.21 -5.73
CA LYS A 6 5.79 -15.37 -4.34
C LYS A 6 6.98 -14.45 -4.10
N TRP A 7 6.85 -13.53 -3.15
CA TRP A 7 7.92 -12.59 -2.78
C TRP A 7 8.89 -13.34 -1.86
N GLY A 8 9.58 -14.33 -2.45
CA GLY A 8 10.41 -15.28 -1.72
C GLY A 8 11.86 -14.84 -1.63
N GLY A 9 12.27 -14.36 -0.46
CA GLY A 9 13.66 -14.20 -0.03
C GLY A 9 14.02 -12.78 0.42
N MET A 10 14.30 -12.59 1.72
CA MET A 10 14.86 -11.37 2.34
C MET A 10 14.13 -10.04 2.04
N PHE A 11 12.83 -10.05 1.75
CA PHE A 11 12.04 -8.83 1.68
C PHE A 11 11.49 -8.50 3.07
N SER A 12 11.82 -7.32 3.60
CA SER A 12 11.14 -6.76 4.77
C SER A 12 9.74 -6.26 4.40
N VAL A 13 8.89 -5.98 5.39
CA VAL A 13 7.57 -5.41 5.13
C VAL A 13 7.66 -4.01 4.52
N GLN A 14 8.73 -3.29 4.85
CA GLN A 14 9.09 -2.00 4.26
C GLN A 14 9.46 -2.13 2.79
N ASP A 15 10.33 -3.09 2.44
CA ASP A 15 10.67 -3.38 1.04
C ASP A 15 9.41 -3.72 0.24
N ALA A 16 8.51 -4.48 0.88
CA ALA A 16 7.28 -4.86 0.21
C ALA A 16 6.35 -3.67 -0.05
N ALA A 17 6.25 -2.76 0.91
CA ALA A 17 5.52 -1.51 0.74
C ALA A 17 6.16 -0.63 -0.35
N SER A 18 7.50 -0.52 -0.38
CA SER A 18 8.21 0.22 -1.43
C SER A 18 7.97 -0.35 -2.83
N GLU A 19 7.94 -1.68 -3.01
CA GLU A 19 7.64 -2.28 -4.31
C GLU A 19 6.19 -2.00 -4.75
N LEU A 20 5.23 -2.01 -3.82
CA LEU A 20 3.85 -1.63 -4.11
C LEU A 20 3.71 -0.14 -4.45
N LEU A 21 4.46 0.75 -3.79
CA LEU A 21 4.48 2.18 -4.08
C LEU A 21 4.94 2.46 -5.52
N ALA A 22 5.85 1.66 -6.07
CA ALA A 22 6.29 1.78 -7.46
C ALA A 22 5.17 1.49 -8.48
N ALA A 23 4.04 0.93 -8.06
CA ALA A 23 2.86 0.73 -8.90
C ALA A 23 1.98 2.00 -9.03
N PHE A 24 2.22 3.03 -8.22
CA PHE A 24 1.45 4.26 -8.22
C PHE A 24 2.08 5.33 -9.11
N ASP A 25 1.24 6.01 -9.89
CA ASP A 25 1.57 7.23 -10.59
C ASP A 25 1.01 8.44 -9.84
N LEU A 26 1.86 9.44 -9.64
CA LEU A 26 1.50 10.72 -9.03
C LEU A 26 1.39 11.80 -10.11
N ASP A 27 0.20 12.35 -10.28
CA ASP A 27 -0.08 13.42 -11.24
C ASP A 27 -0.25 14.75 -10.50
N PHE A 28 0.69 15.66 -10.70
CA PHE A 28 0.69 16.98 -10.07
C PHE A 28 0.10 18.01 -11.04
N GLY A 29 -1.23 18.08 -11.07
CA GLY A 29 -1.97 19.04 -11.88
C GLY A 29 -2.27 20.35 -11.16
N ASP A 30 -2.95 21.27 -11.86
CA ASP A 30 -3.32 22.60 -11.35
C ASP A 30 -4.25 22.55 -10.11
N THR A 31 -4.95 21.44 -9.90
CA THR A 31 -5.87 21.22 -8.78
C THR A 31 -5.26 20.43 -7.61
N GLY A 32 -3.97 20.08 -7.69
CA GLY A 32 -3.26 19.30 -6.67
C GLY A 32 -2.76 17.94 -7.17
N MET A 33 -2.28 17.13 -6.23
CA MET A 33 -1.77 15.79 -6.49
C MET A 33 -2.91 14.78 -6.62
N THR A 34 -2.91 14.00 -7.70
CA THR A 34 -3.78 12.84 -7.88
C THR A 34 -2.95 11.57 -7.79
N VAL A 35 -3.44 10.60 -7.01
CA VAL A 35 -2.85 9.26 -6.89
C VAL A 35 -3.65 8.30 -7.74
N ARG A 36 -2.97 7.57 -8.65
CA ARG A 36 -3.58 6.50 -9.44
C ARG A 36 -2.64 5.31 -9.54
N LEU A 37 -3.18 4.14 -9.86
CA LEU A 37 -2.35 3.01 -10.26
C LEU A 37 -1.89 3.18 -11.71
N SER A 38 -0.63 2.84 -11.97
CA SER A 38 -0.08 2.76 -13.33
C SER A 38 -0.80 1.66 -14.14
N GLU A 39 -0.72 1.74 -15.47
CA GLU A 39 -1.37 0.76 -16.35
C GLU A 39 -0.82 -0.67 -16.16
N ASP A 40 0.44 -0.78 -15.72
CA ASP A 40 1.13 -2.05 -15.45
C ASP A 40 1.10 -2.45 -13.97
N ALA A 41 0.34 -1.73 -13.14
CA ALA A 41 0.23 -2.01 -11.71
C ALA A 41 -0.30 -3.43 -11.47
N PRO A 42 0.30 -4.19 -10.54
CA PRO A 42 -0.25 -5.48 -10.17
C PRO A 42 -1.62 -5.31 -9.50
N ASP A 43 -2.55 -6.24 -9.81
CA ASP A 43 -3.89 -6.29 -9.20
C ASP A 43 -3.85 -6.23 -7.67
N LEU A 44 -2.76 -6.72 -7.08
CA LEU A 44 -2.51 -6.73 -5.63
C LEU A 44 -2.72 -5.34 -4.98
N ALA A 45 -2.28 -4.25 -5.62
CA ALA A 45 -2.45 -2.91 -5.04
C ALA A 45 -3.94 -2.52 -4.98
N ALA A 46 -4.70 -2.80 -6.04
CA ALA A 46 -6.13 -2.56 -6.07
C ALA A 46 -6.89 -3.48 -5.09
N ASP A 47 -6.48 -4.75 -5.00
CA ASP A 47 -7.07 -5.72 -4.07
C ASP A 47 -6.83 -5.33 -2.61
N LEU A 48 -5.64 -4.80 -2.28
CA LEU A 48 -5.35 -4.27 -0.94
C LEU A 48 -6.20 -3.04 -0.62
N ALA A 49 -6.39 -2.12 -1.57
CA ALA A 49 -7.26 -0.96 -1.38
C ALA A 49 -8.69 -1.40 -1.06
N GLU A 50 -9.23 -2.35 -1.84
CA GLU A 50 -10.57 -2.89 -1.61
C GLU A 50 -10.68 -3.59 -0.26
N LYS A 51 -9.70 -4.43 0.08
CA LYS A 51 -9.71 -5.21 1.30
C LYS A 51 -9.57 -4.37 2.57
N VAL A 52 -8.73 -3.34 2.54
CA VAL A 52 -8.40 -2.52 3.72
C VAL A 52 -9.35 -1.34 3.87
N PHE A 53 -9.71 -0.69 2.76
CA PHE A 53 -10.47 0.57 2.78
C PHE A 53 -11.87 0.45 2.16
N GLY A 54 -12.25 -0.72 1.64
CA GLY A 54 -13.60 -1.02 1.16
C GLY A 54 -13.88 -0.58 -0.28
N GLY A 55 -12.86 -0.18 -1.04
CA GLY A 55 -13.02 0.27 -2.42
C GLY A 55 -11.70 0.36 -3.20
N ARG A 56 -11.82 0.55 -4.52
CA ARG A 56 -10.70 0.76 -5.45
C ARG A 56 -10.68 2.18 -6.03
N GLY A 57 -11.42 3.09 -5.42
CA GLY A 57 -11.59 4.46 -5.90
C GLY A 57 -10.39 5.34 -5.57
N PRO A 58 -10.36 6.58 -6.09
CA PRO A 58 -9.26 7.51 -5.84
C PRO A 58 -8.97 7.74 -4.36
N ASP A 59 -10.02 7.87 -3.53
CA ASP A 59 -9.86 8.09 -2.09
C ASP A 59 -9.21 6.89 -1.41
N GLU A 60 -9.61 5.66 -1.74
CA GLU A 60 -9.00 4.45 -1.18
C GLU A 60 -7.56 4.26 -1.66
N LEU A 61 -7.26 4.63 -2.91
CA LEU A 61 -5.90 4.59 -3.44
C LEU A 61 -4.99 5.61 -2.77
N VAL A 62 -5.48 6.82 -2.47
CA VAL A 62 -4.74 7.81 -1.66
C VAL A 62 -4.44 7.25 -0.27
N ARG A 63 -5.44 6.68 0.42
CA ARG A 63 -5.24 6.09 1.75
C ARG A 63 -4.25 4.94 1.75
N LEU A 64 -4.32 4.09 0.72
CA LEU A 64 -3.36 3.00 0.55
C LEU A 64 -1.95 3.55 0.28
N PHE A 65 -1.80 4.51 -0.62
CA PHE A 65 -0.51 5.14 -0.93
C PHE A 65 0.13 5.77 0.31
N GLU A 66 -0.63 6.52 1.10
CA GLU A 66 -0.15 7.16 2.34
C GLU A 66 0.25 6.11 3.38
N ALA A 67 -0.58 5.09 3.60
CA ALA A 67 -0.27 4.02 4.55
C ALA A 67 0.96 3.20 4.13
N LEU A 68 1.12 2.90 2.83
CA LEU A 68 2.31 2.23 2.30
C LEU A 68 3.56 3.10 2.44
N SER A 69 3.44 4.41 2.23
CA SER A 69 4.54 5.36 2.44
C SER A 69 5.03 5.31 3.88
N VAL A 70 4.11 5.38 4.85
CA VAL A 70 4.43 5.25 6.29
C VAL A 70 5.13 3.92 6.59
N ILE A 71 4.60 2.79 6.10
CA ILE A 71 5.22 1.48 6.31
C ILE A 71 6.63 1.46 5.73
N SER A 72 6.82 1.95 4.51
CA SER A 72 8.11 1.91 3.81
C SER A 72 9.19 2.75 4.47
N GLU A 73 8.82 3.86 5.11
CA GLU A 73 9.75 4.81 5.72
C GLU A 73 9.99 4.56 7.23
N ALA A 74 9.15 3.73 7.86
CA ALA A 74 9.24 3.50 9.30
C ALA A 74 10.40 2.58 9.69
N ASP A 75 11.11 2.97 10.76
CA ASP A 75 12.10 2.11 11.45
C ASP A 75 11.43 0.81 11.97
N ASP A 76 10.26 0.94 12.61
CA ASP A 76 9.37 -0.16 12.99
C ASP A 76 7.91 0.19 12.61
N PRO A 77 7.36 -0.42 11.55
CA PRO A 77 5.98 -0.22 11.11
C PRO A 77 4.93 -0.57 12.17
N ARG A 78 5.26 -1.39 13.19
CA ARG A 78 4.33 -1.73 14.28
C ARG A 78 4.17 -0.60 15.29
N THR A 79 5.08 0.36 15.31
CA THR A 79 5.03 1.51 16.21
C THR A 79 4.99 2.84 15.48
N ALA A 80 4.86 2.83 14.16
CA ALA A 80 4.77 4.04 13.34
C ALA A 80 3.53 4.88 13.72
N GLU A 81 3.71 6.19 13.73
CA GLU A 81 2.61 7.15 13.85
C GLU A 81 1.90 7.27 12.51
N VAL A 82 0.57 7.21 12.51
CA VAL A 82 -0.27 7.30 11.31
C VAL A 82 -1.24 8.47 11.46
N ASP A 83 -1.53 9.17 10.36
CA ASP A 83 -2.61 10.14 10.36
C ASP A 83 -3.96 9.40 10.33
N GLU A 84 -4.60 9.29 11.50
CA GLU A 84 -5.89 8.62 11.66
C GLU A 84 -7.03 9.23 10.84
N LYS A 85 -6.88 10.46 10.33
CA LYS A 85 -7.86 11.07 9.41
C LYS A 85 -7.74 10.52 8.00
N VAL A 86 -6.56 10.04 7.64
CA VAL A 86 -6.27 9.42 6.34
C VAL A 86 -6.42 7.91 6.45
N CYS A 87 -5.68 7.29 7.37
CA CYS A 87 -5.68 5.86 7.60
C CYS A 87 -5.93 5.58 9.10
N PRO A 88 -7.17 5.24 9.50
CA PRO A 88 -7.46 4.86 10.87
C PRO A 88 -6.58 3.69 11.31
N GLU A 89 -6.11 3.69 12.57
CA GLU A 89 -5.19 2.66 13.08
C GLU A 89 -5.67 1.23 12.76
N PRO A 90 -6.96 0.84 12.93
CA PRO A 90 -7.40 -0.51 12.59
C PRO A 90 -7.15 -0.90 11.13
N ALA A 91 -7.32 0.02 10.18
CA ALA A 91 -7.08 -0.23 8.76
C ALA A 91 -5.58 -0.37 8.48
N TYR A 92 -4.75 0.49 9.08
CA TYR A 92 -3.29 0.38 8.99
C TYR A 92 -2.78 -0.96 9.52
N ARG A 93 -3.30 -1.43 10.67
CA ARG A 93 -2.94 -2.75 11.24
C ARG A 93 -3.32 -3.91 10.31
N VAL A 94 -4.46 -3.82 9.63
CA VAL A 94 -4.86 -4.83 8.64
C VAL A 94 -3.90 -4.82 7.45
N LEU A 95 -3.59 -3.65 6.89
CA LEU A 95 -2.63 -3.55 5.79
C LEU A 95 -1.27 -4.14 6.17
N LEU A 96 -0.75 -3.80 7.35
CA LEU A 96 0.53 -4.31 7.82
C LEU A 96 0.53 -5.85 7.92
N ALA A 97 -0.54 -6.44 8.48
CA ALA A 97 -0.68 -7.88 8.58
C ALA A 97 -0.78 -8.58 7.21
N GLU A 98 -1.45 -7.95 6.24
CA GLU A 98 -1.51 -8.47 4.86
C GLU A 98 -0.12 -8.51 4.22
N LEU A 99 0.68 -7.44 4.36
CA LEU A 99 2.03 -7.40 3.82
C LEU A 99 2.97 -8.40 4.52
N GLU A 100 2.87 -8.55 5.84
CA GLU A 100 3.60 -9.58 6.59
C GLU A 100 3.24 -11.00 6.09
N GLY A 101 1.97 -11.23 5.77
CA GLY A 101 1.48 -12.49 5.21
C GLY A 101 2.03 -12.81 3.81
N LEU A 102 2.33 -11.79 3.00
CA LEU A 102 2.94 -11.97 1.67
C LEU A 102 4.40 -12.44 1.75
N ILE A 103 5.11 -12.04 2.81
CA ILE A 103 6.54 -12.34 3.02
C ILE A 103 6.73 -13.69 3.72
N GLY A 104 5.83 -14.04 4.64
CA GLY A 104 5.94 -15.24 5.47
C GLY A 104 5.44 -16.56 4.86
N GLY A 105 4.92 -16.55 3.61
CA GLY A 105 4.26 -17.69 2.94
C GLY A 105 5.00 -18.37 1.78
#